data_AF-A0A2S7WDJ0-F1
#
_entry.id   AF-A0A2S7WDJ0-F1
#
_cell.length_a   1.000
_cell.length_b   1.000
_cell.length_c   1.000
_cell.angle_alpha   90.00
_cell.angle_beta   90.00
_cell.angle_gamma   90.00
#
_symmetry.space_group_name_H-M   'P 1'
#
loop_
_entity.id
_entity.type
_entity.pdbx_description
1 polymer ?
#
loop_
_entity_poly.entity_id
_entity_poly.type
_entity_poly.pdbx_seq_one_letter_code
_entity_poly.pdbx_strand_id
1 'polypeptide(L)' 'MIYNKEEKFQHIFESLKDQKTAQSMFNKFLETYPEDWKLLKTTFSKFKRSKQFGNSIPLSQPEQALKKELLIWLQHKK' A
#
# COMPACT_ATOMS: atom_id res chain seq x y z
N MET A 1 -2.80 1.56 -10.75
CA MET A 1 -1.42 1.27 -10.31
C MET A 1 -0.87 2.52 -9.66
N ILE A 2 -0.18 2.42 -8.53
CA ILE A 2 0.51 3.57 -7.94
C ILE A 2 1.77 3.80 -8.77
N TYR A 3 1.96 5.00 -9.28
CA TYR A 3 3.21 5.41 -9.93
C TYR A 3 4.26 5.73 -8.87
N ASN A 4 5.51 5.35 -9.11
CA ASN A 4 6.67 5.66 -8.27
C ASN A 4 6.52 5.25 -6.79
N LYS A 5 6.07 4.01 -6.56
CA LYS A 5 5.87 3.47 -5.20
C LYS A 5 7.12 3.58 -4.32
N GLU A 6 8.29 3.26 -4.87
CA GLU A 6 9.54 3.26 -4.12
C GLU A 6 9.94 4.65 -3.66
N GLU A 7 9.83 5.67 -4.52
CA GLU A 7 10.10 7.06 -4.17
C GLU A 7 9.15 7.54 -3.06
N LYS A 8 7.87 7.18 -3.13
CA LYS A 8 6.88 7.52 -2.11
C LYS A 8 7.19 6.84 -0.77
N PHE A 9 7.60 5.57 -0.79
CA PHE A 9 8.01 4.86 0.42
C PHE A 9 9.26 5.46 1.03
N GLN A 10 10.24 5.83 0.21
CA GLN A 10 11.45 6.51 0.67
C GLN A 10 11.13 7.88 1.28
N HIS A 11 10.30 8.69 0.62
CA HIS A 11 9.89 9.99 1.15
C HIS A 11 9.20 9.87 2.51
N ILE A 12 8.31 8.88 2.68
CA ILE A 12 7.67 8.59 3.97
C ILE A 12 8.70 8.13 5.01
N PHE A 13 9.63 7.26 4.62
CA PHE A 13 10.68 6.74 5.49
C PHE A 13 11.64 7.83 5.98
N GLU A 14 11.95 8.81 5.14
CA GLU A 14 12.76 9.98 5.47
C GLU A 14 11.98 10.96 6.37
N SER A 15 10.69 11.12 6.12
CA SER A 15 9.80 11.95 6.95
C SER A 15 9.57 11.37 8.35
N LEU A 16 9.72 10.06 8.55
CA LEU A 16 9.57 9.39 9.84
C LEU A 16 10.87 9.50 10.64
N LYS A 17 10.84 10.31 11.72
CA LYS A 17 11.94 10.44 12.68
C LYS A 17 11.91 9.36 13.78
N ASP A 18 10.75 8.78 14.04
CA ASP A 18 10.50 7.72 15.04
C ASP A 18 10.74 6.29 14.49
N GLN A 19 10.29 5.27 15.24
CA GLN A 19 10.32 3.87 14.83
C GLN A 19 9.68 3.67 13.44
N LYS A 20 10.54 3.32 12.47
CA LYS A 20 10.20 3.08 11.06
C LYS A 20 9.60 1.70 10.86
N THR A 21 8.48 1.45 11.52
CA THR A 21 7.71 0.21 11.38
C THR A 21 6.74 0.31 10.21
N ALA A 22 6.34 -0.84 9.65
CA ALA A 22 5.36 -0.87 8.55
C ALA A 22 4.03 -0.20 8.94
N GLN A 23 3.63 -0.26 10.21
CA GLN A 23 2.41 0.40 10.68
C GLN A 23 2.54 1.92 10.72
N SER A 24 3.68 2.48 11.17
CA SER A 24 3.87 3.93 11.17
C SER A 24 4.00 4.48 9.75
N MET A 25 4.70 3.76 8.87
CA MET A 25 4.77 4.07 7.44
C MET A 25 3.40 4.02 6.77
N PHE A 26 2.58 3.01 7.09
CA PHE A 26 1.23 2.91 6.55
C PHE A 26 0.36 4.09 6.98
N ASN A 27 0.36 4.43 8.28
CA ASN A 27 -0.40 5.58 8.77
C ASN A 27 0.06 6.88 8.09
N LYS A 28 1.37 7.08 7.97
CA LYS A 28 1.95 8.26 7.30
C LYS A 28 1.64 8.29 5.81
N PHE A 29 1.56 7.13 5.15
CA PHE A 29 1.14 7.02 3.76
C PHE A 29 -0.31 7.50 3.58
N LEU A 30 -1.21 7.16 4.50
CA LEU A 30 -2.60 7.63 4.45
C LEU A 30 -2.71 9.14 4.59
N GLU A 31 -1.87 9.75 5.43
CA GLU A 31 -1.82 11.21 5.61
C GLU A 31 -1.20 11.92 4.41
N THR A 32 -0.11 11.38 3.87
CA THR A 32 0.72 12.05 2.85
C THR A 32 0.19 11.82 1.44
N TYR A 33 -0.40 10.65 1.17
CA TYR A 33 -0.90 10.25 -0.15
C TYR A 33 -2.35 9.71 -0.10
N PRO A 34 -3.33 10.51 0.33
CA PRO A 34 -4.72 10.08 0.42
C PRO A 34 -5.34 9.76 -0.95
N GLU A 35 -4.93 10.47 -2.01
CA GLU A 35 -5.41 10.26 -3.38
C GLU A 35 -4.92 8.91 -3.95
N ASP A 36 -3.64 8.56 -3.71
CA ASP A 36 -3.13 7.24 -4.09
C ASP A 36 -3.81 6.12 -3.31
N TRP A 37 -4.08 6.34 -2.02
CA TRP A 37 -4.84 5.39 -1.21
C TRP A 37 -6.27 5.19 -1.73
N LYS A 38 -6.94 6.28 -2.10
CA LYS A 38 -8.26 6.23 -2.73
C LYS A 38 -8.22 5.48 -4.04
N LEU A 39 -7.23 5.73 -4.89
CA LEU A 39 -7.05 5.02 -6.17
C LEU A 39 -6.82 3.52 -5.95
N LEU A 40 -6.02 3.14 -4.96
CA LEU A 40 -5.81 1.74 -4.57
C LEU A 40 -7.14 1.07 -4.19
N LYS A 41 -7.93 1.69 -3.31
CA LYS A 41 -9.24 1.18 -2.89
C LYS A 41 -10.19 1.07 -4.09
N THR A 42 -10.28 2.10 -4.92
CA THR A 42 -11.14 2.09 -6.12
C THR A 42 -10.71 0.99 -7.11
N THR A 43 -9.42 0.80 -7.33
CA THR A 43 -8.90 -0.26 -8.21
C THR A 43 -9.24 -1.63 -7.65
N PHE A 44 -9.07 -1.83 -6.34
CA PHE A 44 -9.47 -3.07 -5.66
C PHE A 44 -10.97 -3.34 -5.78
N SER A 45 -11.81 -2.32 -5.55
CA SER A 45 -13.26 -2.43 -5.71
C SER A 45 -13.67 -2.74 -7.15
N LYS A 46 -13.03 -2.11 -8.14
CA LYS A 46 -13.23 -2.41 -9.58
C LYS A 46 -12.84 -3.85 -9.90
N PHE A 47 -11.68 -4.31 -9.41
CA PHE A 47 -11.23 -5.69 -9.56
C PHE A 47 -12.23 -6.67 -8.95
N LYS A 48 -12.65 -6.44 -7.70
CA LYS A 48 -13.64 -7.26 -7.00
C LYS A 48 -14.96 -7.32 -7.78
N ARG A 49 -15.41 -6.21 -8.36
CA ARG A 49 -16.62 -6.15 -9.20
C ARG A 49 -16.45 -6.91 -10.53
N SER A 50 -15.27 -6.83 -11.15
CA SER A 50 -14.98 -7.50 -12.42
C SER A 50 -14.83 -9.02 -12.31
N LYS A 51 -14.56 -9.54 -11.11
CA LYS A 51 -14.48 -10.98 -10.85
C LYS A 51 -15.88 -11.49 -10.51
N GLN A 52 -16.62 -11.91 -11.55
CA GLN A 52 -17.89 -12.61 -11.37
C GLN A 52 -17.69 -14.07 -10.95
N PHE A 53 -18.77 -14.58 -10.35
CA PHE A 53 -19.03 -15.84 -9.67
C PHE A 53 -18.24 -17.08 -10.16
N GLY A 54 -17.71 -17.84 -9.20
CA GLY A 54 -17.26 -19.24 -9.39
C GLY A 54 -15.75 -19.47 -9.22
N ASN A 55 -14.90 -18.59 -9.76
CA ASN A 55 -13.44 -18.82 -9.82
C ASN A 55 -12.63 -17.56 -9.45
N SER A 56 -12.99 -16.87 -8.37
CA SER A 56 -12.23 -15.69 -7.94
C SER A 56 -11.08 -16.09 -7.00
N ILE A 57 -9.84 -16.01 -7.49
CA ILE A 57 -8.66 -16.02 -6.62
C ILE A 57 -8.78 -14.79 -5.69
N PRO A 58 -8.81 -14.99 -4.35
CA PRO A 58 -8.99 -13.89 -3.42
C PRO A 58 -7.78 -12.95 -3.50
N LEU A 59 -8.00 -11.72 -3.95
CA LEU A 59 -6.99 -10.67 -3.83
C LEU A 59 -6.99 -10.16 -2.39
N SER A 60 -5.81 -10.06 -1.78
CA SER A 60 -5.64 -9.50 -0.45
C SER A 60 -6.18 -8.08 -0.39
N GLN A 61 -6.74 -7.70 0.77
CA GLN A 61 -7.24 -6.34 0.96
C GLN A 61 -6.14 -5.30 0.69
N PRO A 62 -6.48 -4.11 0.18
CA PRO A 62 -5.49 -3.10 -0.20
C PRO A 62 -4.62 -2.67 0.99
N GLU A 63 -5.14 -2.72 2.21
CA GLU A 63 -4.36 -2.47 3.43
C GLU A 63 -3.32 -3.56 3.69
N GLN A 64 -3.72 -4.84 3.64
CA GLN A 64 -2.82 -5.96 3.85
C GLN A 64 -1.75 -6.03 2.76
N ALA A 65 -2.15 -5.78 1.52
CA ALA A 65 -1.23 -5.70 0.39
C ALA A 65 -0.20 -4.59 0.58
N LEU A 66 -0.65 -3.37 0.94
CA LEU A 66 0.26 -2.24 1.15
C LEU A 66 1.19 -2.45 2.35
N LYS A 67 0.69 -2.99 3.47
CA LYS A 67 1.51 -3.35 4.64
C LYS A 67 2.56 -4.40 4.29
N LYS A 68 2.20 -5.41 3.49
CA LYS A 68 3.14 -6.43 3.03
C LYS A 68 4.21 -5.85 2.10
N GLU A 69 3.82 -4.98 1.17
CA GLU A 69 4.76 -4.24 0.32
C GLU A 69 5.75 -3.41 1.15
N LEU A 70 5.26 -2.66 2.15
CA LEU A 70 6.11 -1.87 3.06
C LEU A 70 7.07 -2.76 3.87
N LEU A 71 6.62 -3.92 4.35
CA LEU A 71 7.47 -4.87 5.06
C LEU A 71 8.59 -5.42 4.17
N ILE A 72 8.28 -5.81 2.93
CA ILE A 72 9.26 -6.29 1.96
C ILE A 72 10.26 -5.18 1.65
N TRP A 73 9.78 -3.95 1.42
CA TRP A 73 10.63 -2.80 1.16
C TRP A 73 11.58 -2.51 2.34
N LEU A 74 11.10 -2.59 3.58
CA LEU A 74 11.92 -2.45 4.78
C LEU A 74 12.97 -3.56 4.90
N GLN A 75 12.66 -4.79 4.50
CA GLN A 75 13.63 -5.90 4.49
C GLN A 75 14.71 -5.71 3.44
N HIS A 76 14.37 -5.17 2.26
CA HIS A 76 15.33 -4.89 1.17
C HIS A 76 16.23 -3.69 1.45
N LYS A 77 15.82 -2.76 2.32
CA LYS A 77 16.63 -1.62 2.76
C LYS A 77 17.70 -1.98 3.81
N LYS A 78 17.61 -3.17 4.39
CA LYS A 78 18.46 -3.65 5.50
C LYS A 78 19.70 -4.33 4.96
#